data_AF-A0A0Q8XF61-F1
#
_entry.id   AF-A0A0Q8XF61-F1
#
_cell.length_a   1.000
_cell.length_b   1.000
_cell.length_c   1.000
_cell.angle_alpha   90.00
_cell.angle_beta   90.00
_cell.angle_gamma   90.00
#
_symmetry.space_group_name_H-M   'P 1'
#
loop_
_entity.id
_entity.type
_entity.pdbx_description
1 polymer ?
#
loop_
_entity_poly.entity_id
_entity_poly.type
_entity_poly.pdbx_seq_one_letter_code
_entity_poly.pdbx_strand_id
1 'polypeptide(L)'
;MSPPTFLDLLWLRRFWLLALAGFLALQPGLAGAQAFDRQAENQRYRQWLGDFKQDLLRLRRSPDPKQADIDALFANTIVPGSRATGLVKELAAAKTGSTSGEIHFAGIQRVFLAALSDAVVAGDGGVYPDTQAAYQKDALRVRYMHVDGGGRLERYFGNPEVFKPYRLPDPGVFARDAYPFLLFEVRDGKLRLGGVSKEFWDLVKFIDALQYA
;
A
#
# COMPACT_ATOMS: atom_id res chain seq x y z
N MET A 1 67.67 32.53 9.27
CA MET A 1 66.38 31.88 8.91
C MET A 1 66.62 31.07 7.65
N SER A 2 66.76 29.76 7.77
CA SER A 2 66.99 28.87 6.63
C SER A 2 65.65 28.53 5.97
N PRO A 3 65.56 28.50 4.62
CA PRO A 3 64.33 28.14 3.93
C PRO A 3 64.03 26.65 4.15
N PRO A 4 62.76 26.25 4.29
CA PRO A 4 62.40 24.84 4.39
C PRO A 4 62.77 24.12 3.10
N THR A 5 63.44 22.98 3.24
CA THR A 5 63.87 22.13 2.13
C THR A 5 62.67 21.45 1.46
N PHE A 6 62.76 21.20 0.15
CA PHE A 6 61.72 20.57 -0.69
C PHE A 6 61.14 19.25 -0.13
N LEU A 7 61.87 18.55 0.74
CA LEU A 7 61.44 17.34 1.43
C LEU A 7 60.33 17.58 2.47
N ASP A 8 60.30 18.76 3.12
CA ASP A 8 59.32 19.07 4.16
C ASP A 8 57.91 19.34 3.58
N LEU A 9 57.85 19.93 2.38
CA LEU A 9 56.59 20.14 1.66
C LEU A 9 55.96 18.85 1.15
N LEU A 10 56.77 17.88 0.73
CA LEU A 10 56.29 16.57 0.26
C LEU A 10 55.70 15.74 1.40
N TRP A 11 56.24 15.88 2.62
CA TRP A 11 55.77 15.16 3.79
C TRP A 11 54.44 15.73 4.32
N LEU A 12 54.29 17.07 4.38
CA LEU A 12 53.01 17.71 4.71
C LEU A 12 51.92 17.40 3.68
N ARG A 13 52.25 17.36 2.38
CA ARG A 13 51.29 17.07 1.31
C ARG A 13 50.82 15.61 1.34
N ARG A 14 51.68 14.67 1.73
CA ARG A 14 51.31 13.26 1.95
C ARG A 14 50.44 13.07 3.19
N PHE A 15 50.67 13.81 4.26
CA PHE A 15 49.81 13.82 5.44
C PHE A 15 48.41 14.35 5.13
N TRP A 16 48.31 15.43 4.32
CA TRP A 16 47.02 15.97 3.88
C TRP A 16 46.22 15.01 2.98
N LEU A 17 46.89 14.27 2.09
CA LEU A 17 46.24 13.28 1.23
C LEU A 17 45.77 12.04 2.01
N LEU A 18 46.50 11.62 3.04
CA LEU A 18 46.08 10.53 3.94
C LEU A 18 44.95 10.95 4.87
N ALA A 19 44.93 12.21 5.34
CA ALA A 19 43.83 12.77 6.12
C ALA A 19 42.54 12.89 5.30
N LEU A 20 42.63 13.27 4.02
CA LEU A 20 41.48 13.31 3.11
C LEU A 20 40.94 11.90 2.79
N ALA A 21 41.82 10.91 2.64
CA ALA A 21 41.44 9.51 2.44
C ALA A 21 40.78 8.90 3.70
N GLY A 22 41.24 9.28 4.90
CA GLY A 22 40.60 8.90 6.16
C GLY A 22 39.21 9.52 6.35
N PHE A 23 39.02 10.77 5.92
CA PHE A 23 37.71 11.45 5.99
C PHE A 23 36.68 10.88 5.02
N LEU A 24 37.10 10.37 3.86
CA LEU A 24 36.23 9.70 2.89
C LEU A 24 35.87 8.26 3.30
N ALA A 25 36.71 7.59 4.11
CA ALA A 25 36.46 6.25 4.63
C ALA A 25 35.53 6.22 5.86
N LEU A 26 35.16 7.38 6.40
CA LEU A 26 34.32 7.59 7.58
C LEU A 26 32.90 8.04 7.23
N GLN A 27 32.40 7.68 6.04
CA GLN A 27 30.97 7.68 5.77
C GLN A 27 30.45 6.31 6.29
N PRO A 28 30.02 6.18 7.57
CA PRO A 28 29.20 5.03 7.90
C PRO A 28 28.02 5.09 6.94
N GLY A 29 27.77 3.98 6.26
CA GLY A 29 26.55 3.80 5.49
C GLY A 29 25.36 3.97 6.42
N LEU A 30 24.93 5.21 6.62
CA LEU A 30 23.55 5.53 6.89
C LEU A 30 22.81 5.12 5.61
N ALA A 31 22.57 3.81 5.47
CA ALA A 31 21.37 3.35 4.82
C ALA A 31 20.22 3.85 5.68
N GLY A 32 19.99 5.18 5.62
CA GLY A 32 18.84 5.81 6.22
C GLY A 32 17.64 5.11 5.62
N ALA A 33 16.76 4.61 6.49
CA ALA A 33 15.44 4.16 6.08
C ALA A 33 14.91 5.18 5.09
N GLN A 34 14.79 4.78 3.83
CA GLN A 34 14.44 5.69 2.75
C GLN A 34 13.12 6.34 3.15
N ALA A 35 13.15 7.67 3.34
CA ALA A 35 12.00 8.39 3.89
C ALA A 35 10.76 8.06 3.04
N PHE A 36 9.64 7.80 3.69
CA PHE A 36 8.39 7.46 3.00
C PHE A 36 7.98 8.61 2.07
N ASP A 37 8.22 8.43 0.77
CA ASP A 37 7.82 9.38 -0.25
C ASP A 37 6.34 9.13 -0.61
N ARG A 38 5.47 9.90 0.03
CA ARG A 38 4.02 9.85 -0.19
C ARG A 38 3.66 10.10 -1.65
N GLN A 39 4.37 10.98 -2.36
CA GLN A 39 4.05 11.30 -3.75
C GLN A 39 4.38 10.11 -4.66
N ALA A 40 5.58 9.54 -4.53
CA ALA A 40 5.97 8.37 -5.30
C ALA A 40 5.08 7.15 -4.99
N GLU A 41 4.71 6.95 -3.73
CA GLU A 41 3.80 5.87 -3.32
C GLU A 41 2.40 6.04 -3.91
N ASN A 42 1.86 7.26 -3.92
CA ASN A 42 0.57 7.52 -4.57
C ASN A 42 0.63 7.40 -6.10
N GLN A 43 1.77 7.68 -6.73
CA GLN A 43 1.97 7.40 -8.16
C GLN A 43 1.94 5.89 -8.43
N ARG A 44 2.68 5.09 -7.65
CA ARG A 44 2.66 3.62 -7.74
C ARG A 44 1.25 3.06 -7.49
N TYR A 45 0.56 3.58 -6.48
CA TYR A 45 -0.81 3.17 -6.15
C TYR A 45 -1.77 3.44 -7.30
N ARG A 46 -1.73 4.63 -7.90
CA ARG A 46 -2.60 4.97 -9.05
C ARG A 46 -2.30 4.10 -10.27
N GLN A 47 -1.02 3.81 -10.54
CA GLN A 47 -0.65 2.89 -11.61
C GLN A 47 -1.24 1.50 -11.35
N TRP A 48 -1.01 0.95 -10.15
CA TRP A 48 -1.58 -0.33 -9.75
C TRP A 48 -3.11 -0.36 -9.87
N LEU A 49 -3.81 0.69 -9.43
CA LEU A 49 -5.26 0.76 -9.50
C LEU A 49 -5.75 0.77 -10.96
N GLY A 50 -5.02 1.44 -11.86
CA GLY A 50 -5.29 1.40 -13.30
C GLY A 50 -5.19 -0.01 -13.86
N ASP A 51 -4.08 -0.69 -13.58
CA ASP A 51 -3.84 -2.07 -14.03
C ASP A 51 -4.88 -3.04 -13.41
N PHE A 52 -5.19 -2.90 -12.13
CA PHE A 52 -6.19 -3.72 -11.43
C PHE A 52 -7.59 -3.56 -12.04
N LYS A 53 -7.98 -2.33 -12.41
CA LYS A 53 -9.23 -2.06 -13.13
C LYS A 53 -9.22 -2.72 -14.52
N GLN A 54 -8.09 -2.74 -15.23
CA GLN A 54 -7.98 -3.45 -16.49
C GLN A 54 -8.17 -4.96 -16.31
N ASP A 55 -7.60 -5.55 -15.26
CA ASP A 55 -7.74 -6.98 -14.94
C ASP A 55 -9.21 -7.35 -14.68
N LEU A 56 -9.94 -6.49 -13.96
CA LEU A 56 -11.38 -6.65 -13.77
C LEU A 56 -12.18 -6.55 -15.08
N LEU A 57 -11.80 -5.64 -15.97
CA LEU A 57 -12.41 -5.56 -17.31
C LEU A 57 -12.14 -6.82 -18.13
N ARG A 58 -10.93 -7.39 -18.03
CA ARG A 58 -10.58 -8.67 -18.66
C ARG A 58 -11.40 -9.81 -18.08
N LEU A 59 -11.54 -9.88 -16.75
CA LEU A 59 -12.37 -10.88 -16.08
C LEU A 59 -13.83 -10.82 -16.56
N ARG A 60 -14.41 -9.63 -16.64
CA ARG A 60 -15.79 -9.44 -17.10
C ARG A 60 -16.00 -9.84 -18.57
N ARG A 61 -14.96 -9.75 -19.39
CA ARG A 61 -14.97 -10.17 -20.81
C ARG A 61 -14.64 -11.65 -20.99
N SER A 62 -14.28 -12.36 -19.92
CA SER A 62 -14.02 -13.79 -19.97
C SER A 62 -15.31 -14.55 -20.34
N PRO A 63 -15.22 -15.63 -21.13
CA PRO A 63 -16.37 -16.48 -21.45
C PRO A 63 -17.06 -17.05 -20.19
N ASP A 64 -16.27 -17.39 -19.17
CA ASP A 64 -16.76 -17.80 -17.86
C ASP A 64 -16.01 -17.05 -16.74
N PRO A 65 -16.53 -15.90 -16.29
CA PRO A 65 -15.91 -15.12 -15.22
C PRO A 65 -15.93 -15.84 -13.86
N LYS A 66 -16.84 -16.80 -13.66
CA LYS A 66 -16.96 -17.52 -12.38
C LYS A 66 -15.94 -18.64 -12.25
N GLN A 67 -15.54 -19.23 -13.39
CA GLN A 67 -14.51 -20.26 -13.46
C GLN A 67 -13.13 -19.72 -13.87
N ALA A 68 -12.98 -18.41 -14.05
CA ALA A 68 -11.72 -17.80 -14.42
C ALA A 68 -10.63 -18.05 -13.37
N ASP A 69 -9.43 -18.38 -13.83
CA ASP A 69 -8.25 -18.44 -12.97
C ASP A 69 -7.83 -17.02 -12.58
N ILE A 70 -8.30 -16.58 -11.41
CA ILE A 70 -8.01 -15.26 -10.86
C ILE A 70 -6.51 -15.09 -10.60
N ASP A 71 -5.81 -16.13 -10.15
CA ASP A 71 -4.39 -16.03 -9.83
C ASP A 71 -3.57 -15.78 -11.10
N ALA A 72 -3.90 -16.46 -12.20
CA ALA A 72 -3.27 -16.21 -13.49
C ALA A 72 -3.66 -14.84 -14.07
N LEU A 73 -4.94 -14.49 -14.04
CA LEU A 73 -5.46 -13.28 -14.68
C LEU A 73 -4.93 -11.99 -14.00
N PHE A 74 -4.79 -12.01 -12.68
CA PHE A 74 -4.39 -10.88 -11.85
C PHE A 74 -2.93 -10.96 -11.36
N ALA A 75 -2.09 -11.87 -11.88
CA ALA A 75 -0.74 -12.12 -11.37
C ALA A 75 0.18 -10.87 -11.27
N ASN A 76 -0.14 -9.81 -12.03
CA ASN A 76 0.57 -8.54 -12.04
C ASN A 76 0.03 -7.50 -11.04
N THR A 77 -1.18 -7.70 -10.50
CA THR A 77 -1.87 -6.74 -9.64
C THR A 77 -2.30 -7.34 -8.31
N ILE A 78 -2.28 -8.67 -8.17
CA ILE A 78 -2.56 -9.44 -6.97
C ILE A 78 -1.41 -10.43 -6.75
N VAL A 79 -1.10 -10.68 -5.48
CA VAL A 79 -0.18 -11.75 -5.08
C VAL A 79 -0.90 -13.10 -5.18
N PRO A 80 -0.46 -14.06 -6.02
CA PRO A 80 -1.16 -15.32 -6.21
C PRO A 80 -1.33 -16.15 -4.93
N GLY A 81 -2.55 -16.64 -4.71
CA GLY A 81 -2.92 -17.39 -3.50
C GLY A 81 -2.96 -16.56 -2.22
N SER A 82 -2.99 -15.23 -2.32
CA SER A 82 -3.13 -14.34 -1.18
C SER A 82 -4.60 -14.14 -0.77
N ARG A 83 -4.83 -13.40 0.32
CA ARG A 83 -6.19 -13.04 0.75
C ARG A 83 -6.91 -12.18 -0.29
N ALA A 84 -6.17 -11.38 -1.06
CA ALA A 84 -6.74 -10.59 -2.16
C ALA A 84 -7.32 -11.45 -3.29
N THR A 85 -6.73 -12.61 -3.59
CA THR A 85 -7.33 -13.56 -4.56
C THR A 85 -8.72 -14.02 -4.10
N GLY A 86 -8.86 -14.38 -2.82
CA GLY A 86 -10.14 -14.77 -2.23
C GLY A 86 -11.17 -13.64 -2.31
N LEU A 87 -10.77 -12.42 -1.94
CA LEU A 87 -11.62 -11.24 -2.04
C LEU A 87 -12.11 -11.00 -3.48
N VAL A 88 -11.23 -11.09 -4.49
CA VAL A 88 -11.65 -10.89 -5.88
C VAL A 88 -12.62 -11.96 -6.37
N LYS A 89 -12.45 -13.22 -5.93
CA LYS A 89 -13.43 -14.29 -6.21
C LYS A 89 -14.78 -13.96 -5.60
N GLU A 90 -14.81 -13.49 -4.36
CA GLU A 90 -16.06 -13.05 -3.69
C GLU A 90 -16.70 -11.86 -4.41
N LEU A 91 -15.92 -10.84 -4.77
CA LEU A 91 -16.41 -9.66 -5.49
C LEU A 91 -16.93 -10.01 -6.89
N ALA A 92 -16.32 -10.98 -7.57
CA ALA A 92 -16.79 -11.46 -8.88
C ALA A 92 -18.08 -12.29 -8.78
N ALA A 93 -18.29 -12.97 -7.65
CA ALA A 93 -19.50 -13.74 -7.37
C ALA A 93 -20.65 -12.89 -6.79
N ALA A 94 -20.34 -11.70 -6.26
CA ALA A 94 -21.33 -10.80 -5.67
C ALA A 94 -22.38 -10.34 -6.68
N LYS A 95 -23.61 -10.12 -6.21
CA LYS A 95 -24.70 -9.59 -7.05
C LYS A 95 -24.29 -8.23 -7.61
N THR A 96 -24.50 -8.04 -8.91
CA THR A 96 -24.44 -6.72 -9.52
C THR A 96 -25.55 -5.86 -8.94
N GLY A 97 -25.31 -4.55 -8.82
CA GLY A 97 -26.23 -3.59 -8.23
C GLY A 97 -27.70 -3.76 -8.64
N SER A 98 -28.63 -3.38 -7.75
CA SER A 98 -30.07 -3.53 -7.94
C SER A 98 -30.75 -2.18 -8.14
N THR A 99 -32.03 -2.20 -8.51
CA THR A 99 -32.89 -1.01 -8.53
C THR A 99 -34.16 -1.33 -7.74
N SER A 100 -34.57 -0.40 -6.88
CA SER A 100 -35.83 -0.47 -6.14
C SER A 100 -36.53 0.89 -6.22
N GLY A 101 -37.63 0.96 -6.95
CA GLY A 101 -38.24 2.24 -7.32
C GLY A 101 -37.29 3.09 -8.15
N GLU A 102 -37.08 4.34 -7.74
CA GLU A 102 -36.14 5.29 -8.38
C GLU A 102 -34.69 5.17 -7.83
N ILE A 103 -34.45 4.29 -6.85
CA ILE A 103 -33.13 4.15 -6.20
C ILE A 103 -32.30 3.11 -6.95
N HIS A 104 -31.11 3.52 -7.38
CA HIS A 104 -30.11 2.65 -7.99
C HIS A 104 -28.99 2.31 -6.99
N PHE A 105 -28.90 1.03 -6.61
CA PHE A 105 -27.84 0.53 -5.74
C PHE A 105 -26.63 0.11 -6.60
N ALA A 106 -25.44 0.58 -6.27
CA ALA A 106 -24.23 0.29 -7.04
C ALA A 106 -23.78 -1.18 -6.88
N GLY A 107 -24.04 -1.77 -5.72
CA GLY A 107 -23.55 -3.08 -5.30
C GLY A 107 -22.10 -3.03 -4.79
N ILE A 108 -21.77 -3.97 -3.90
CA ILE A 108 -20.53 -3.94 -3.11
C ILE A 108 -19.25 -3.88 -3.96
N GLN A 109 -19.23 -4.50 -5.14
CA GLN A 109 -18.08 -4.44 -6.05
C GLN A 109 -17.81 -3.02 -6.55
N ARG A 110 -18.86 -2.27 -6.92
CA ARG A 110 -18.71 -0.88 -7.37
C ARG A 110 -18.31 0.02 -6.21
N VAL A 111 -18.86 -0.21 -5.02
CA VAL A 111 -18.48 0.53 -3.80
C VAL A 111 -17.02 0.29 -3.44
N PHE A 112 -16.55 -0.96 -3.50
CA PHE A 112 -15.13 -1.29 -3.28
C PHE A 112 -14.22 -0.55 -4.26
N LEU A 113 -14.57 -0.52 -5.55
CA LEU A 113 -13.78 0.20 -6.56
C LEU A 113 -13.84 1.72 -6.40
N ALA A 114 -14.96 2.27 -5.96
CA ALA A 114 -15.08 3.68 -5.63
C ALA A 114 -14.17 4.03 -4.45
N ALA A 115 -14.25 3.26 -3.36
CA ALA A 115 -13.39 3.45 -2.19
C ALA A 115 -11.89 3.36 -2.52
N LEU A 116 -11.47 2.45 -3.40
CA LEU A 116 -10.09 2.43 -3.91
C LEU A 116 -9.76 3.64 -4.79
N SER A 117 -10.70 4.14 -5.57
CA SER A 117 -10.47 5.31 -6.44
C SER A 117 -10.33 6.60 -5.63
N ASP A 118 -11.03 6.69 -4.51
CA ASP A 118 -11.01 7.84 -3.60
C ASP A 118 -9.94 7.69 -2.50
N ALA A 119 -9.22 6.56 -2.50
CA ALA A 119 -8.15 6.30 -1.56
C ALA A 119 -6.82 6.94 -2.00
N VAL A 120 -6.07 7.42 -1.01
CA VAL A 120 -4.67 7.82 -1.14
C VAL A 120 -3.83 7.11 -0.07
N VAL A 121 -2.58 6.81 -0.40
CA VAL A 121 -1.63 6.27 0.57
C VAL A 121 -1.24 7.39 1.54
N ALA A 122 -1.58 7.20 2.81
CA ALA A 122 -1.33 8.15 3.90
C ALA A 122 0.00 7.90 4.61
N GLY A 123 0.41 6.64 4.75
CA GLY A 123 1.64 6.23 5.45
C GLY A 123 2.06 4.78 5.16
N ASP A 124 3.29 4.43 5.56
CA ASP A 124 3.84 3.08 5.54
C ASP A 124 3.78 2.49 6.94
N GLY A 125 3.19 1.31 7.09
CA GLY A 125 3.14 0.59 8.37
C GLY A 125 4.19 -0.51 8.51
N GLY A 126 5.17 -0.57 7.60
CA GLY A 126 6.23 -1.58 7.63
C GLY A 126 5.76 -2.94 7.12
N VAL A 127 6.48 -4.00 7.51
CA VAL A 127 6.15 -5.39 7.13
C VAL A 127 4.97 -5.87 7.96
N TYR A 128 3.98 -6.48 7.31
CA TYR A 128 2.82 -7.04 7.97
C TYR A 128 3.21 -8.30 8.75
N PRO A 129 2.95 -8.37 10.07
CA PRO A 129 3.32 -9.53 10.89
C PRO A 129 2.29 -10.65 10.70
N ASP A 130 2.35 -11.36 9.57
CA ASP A 130 1.40 -12.43 9.28
C ASP A 130 1.60 -13.62 10.22
N THR A 131 0.57 -13.98 10.98
CA THR A 131 0.59 -15.09 11.92
C THR A 131 0.06 -16.39 11.31
N GLN A 132 -0.52 -16.34 10.11
CA GLN A 132 -1.14 -17.49 9.47
C GLN A 132 -0.15 -18.13 8.49
N ALA A 133 0.24 -19.38 8.77
CA ALA A 133 1.25 -20.11 7.98
C ALA A 133 0.98 -20.11 6.47
N ALA A 134 -0.29 -20.17 6.04
CA ALA A 134 -0.69 -20.16 4.63
C ALA A 134 -0.29 -18.87 3.87
N TYR A 135 -0.02 -17.77 4.57
CA TYR A 135 0.22 -16.45 3.98
C TYR A 135 1.60 -15.86 4.31
N GLN A 136 2.43 -16.58 5.08
CA GLN A 136 3.77 -16.13 5.48
C GLN A 136 4.81 -16.15 4.34
N LYS A 137 4.48 -16.75 3.20
CA LYS A 137 5.39 -16.89 2.05
C LYS A 137 5.77 -15.55 1.40
N ASP A 138 4.90 -14.55 1.49
CA ASP A 138 5.07 -13.24 0.84
C ASP A 138 5.28 -12.15 1.90
N ALA A 139 6.38 -11.41 1.78
CA ALA A 139 6.64 -10.25 2.63
C ALA A 139 5.76 -9.07 2.21
N LEU A 140 4.53 -9.02 2.73
CA LEU A 140 3.59 -7.94 2.48
C LEU A 140 3.92 -6.72 3.35
N ARG A 141 3.85 -5.53 2.76
CA ARG A 141 3.96 -4.25 3.48
C ARG A 141 2.61 -3.59 3.66
N VAL A 142 2.45 -2.94 4.80
CA VAL A 142 1.26 -2.18 5.17
C VAL A 142 1.32 -0.81 4.50
N ARG A 143 0.29 -0.47 3.74
CA ARG A 143 0.04 0.88 3.23
C ARG A 143 -1.22 1.41 3.89
N TYR A 144 -1.06 2.36 4.81
CA TYR A 144 -2.18 3.04 5.43
C TYR A 144 -2.90 3.89 4.39
N MET A 145 -4.22 3.75 4.30
CA MET A 145 -5.05 4.37 3.29
C MET A 145 -5.99 5.38 3.90
N HIS A 146 -5.97 6.60 3.37
CA HIS A 146 -7.00 7.59 3.64
C HIS A 146 -8.00 7.56 2.48
N VAL A 147 -9.30 7.50 2.78
CA VAL A 147 -10.36 7.59 1.76
C VAL A 147 -11.10 8.89 1.99
N ASP A 148 -11.09 9.76 0.98
CA ASP A 148 -11.92 10.95 1.00
C ASP A 148 -13.35 10.57 0.66
N GLY A 149 -14.25 10.71 1.63
CA GLY A 149 -15.70 10.55 1.40
C GLY A 149 -16.49 11.76 1.92
N GLY A 150 -15.83 12.90 2.07
CA GLY A 150 -16.36 14.08 2.75
C GLY A 150 -16.81 13.78 4.19
N GLY A 151 -17.65 14.67 4.73
CA GLY A 151 -18.15 14.57 6.12
C GLY A 151 -18.98 13.31 6.42
N ARG A 152 -19.39 12.54 5.40
CA ARG A 152 -20.22 11.32 5.58
C ARG A 152 -19.46 10.17 6.23
N LEU A 153 -18.12 10.15 6.11
CA LEU A 153 -17.28 9.11 6.70
C LEU A 153 -16.83 9.45 8.13
N GLU A 154 -17.06 10.67 8.61
CA GLU A 154 -16.64 11.10 9.95
C GLU A 154 -17.20 10.19 11.04
N ARG A 155 -18.48 9.78 10.93
CA ARG A 155 -19.09 8.87 11.90
C ARG A 155 -18.45 7.48 11.92
N TYR A 156 -17.86 7.04 10.81
CA TYR A 156 -17.13 5.77 10.75
C TYR A 156 -15.74 5.91 11.40
N PHE A 157 -14.99 6.95 11.02
CA PHE A 157 -13.67 7.20 11.59
C PHE A 157 -13.71 7.58 13.07
N GLY A 158 -14.79 8.20 13.53
CA GLY A 158 -15.02 8.51 14.94
C GLY A 158 -15.55 7.35 15.78
N ASN A 159 -15.77 6.16 15.20
CA ASN A 159 -16.34 5.03 15.94
C ASN A 159 -15.26 4.33 16.81
N PRO A 160 -15.36 4.37 18.15
CA PRO A 160 -14.39 3.74 19.05
C PRO A 160 -14.44 2.21 19.07
N GLU A 161 -15.52 1.60 18.55
CA GLU A 161 -15.58 0.15 18.35
C GLU A 161 -14.70 -0.33 17.20
N VAL A 162 -14.40 0.56 16.25
CA VAL A 162 -13.55 0.30 15.09
C VAL A 162 -12.13 0.81 15.33
N PHE A 163 -11.97 1.99 15.91
CA PHE A 163 -10.68 2.65 16.05
C PHE A 163 -10.29 3.01 17.49
N LYS A 164 -9.02 2.80 17.87
CA LYS A 164 -8.49 2.93 19.24
C LYS A 164 -7.17 3.73 19.35
N PRO A 165 -7.18 5.07 19.23
CA PRO A 165 -8.13 5.93 18.51
C PRO A 165 -7.83 5.95 16.99
N TYR A 166 -8.68 6.59 16.20
CA TYR A 166 -8.40 6.80 14.77
C TYR A 166 -7.25 7.81 14.59
N ARG A 167 -6.06 7.28 14.28
CA ARG A 167 -4.84 8.06 14.10
C ARG A 167 -3.88 7.30 13.21
N LEU A 168 -3.27 8.01 12.26
CA LEU A 168 -2.20 7.46 11.44
C LEU A 168 -1.01 7.08 12.34
N PRO A 169 -0.56 5.81 12.34
CA PRO A 169 0.62 5.39 13.10
C PRO A 169 1.90 6.01 12.57
N ASP A 170 2.96 5.94 13.38
CA ASP A 170 4.29 6.40 12.99
C ASP A 170 4.82 5.59 11.79
N PRO A 171 5.65 6.19 10.91
CA PRO A 171 6.19 5.49 9.76
C PRO A 171 6.93 4.20 10.13
N GLY A 172 6.61 3.11 9.45
CA GLY A 172 7.17 1.78 9.69
C GLY A 172 6.53 1.03 10.86
N VAL A 173 5.57 1.63 11.57
CA VAL A 173 4.89 1.01 12.71
C VAL A 173 3.53 0.47 12.28
N PHE A 174 3.37 -0.84 12.45
CA PHE A 174 2.08 -1.48 12.28
C PHE A 174 1.25 -1.42 13.55
N ALA A 175 0.02 -0.91 13.42
CA ALA A 175 -1.04 -0.96 14.42
C ALA A 175 -2.36 -1.40 13.78
N ARG A 176 -3.04 -2.35 14.44
CA ARG A 176 -4.45 -2.71 14.19
C ARG A 176 -5.37 -1.67 14.82
N ASP A 177 -6.61 -1.59 14.36
CA ASP A 177 -7.65 -0.72 14.92
C ASP A 177 -7.21 0.77 14.98
N ALA A 178 -6.24 1.21 14.18
CA ALA A 178 -5.71 2.57 14.23
C ALA A 178 -6.06 3.36 12.96
N TYR A 179 -5.98 2.70 11.81
CA TYR A 179 -6.17 3.31 10.50
C TYR A 179 -6.42 2.23 9.44
N PRO A 180 -7.29 2.45 8.44
CA PRO A 180 -7.47 1.51 7.32
C PRO A 180 -6.17 1.27 6.56
N PHE A 181 -5.94 0.04 6.09
CA PHE A 181 -4.76 -0.26 5.29
C PHE A 181 -4.99 -1.33 4.22
N LEU A 182 -4.12 -1.31 3.22
CA LEU A 182 -3.97 -2.35 2.22
C LEU A 182 -2.61 -3.03 2.40
N LEU A 183 -2.53 -4.29 2.01
CA LEU A 183 -1.31 -5.08 2.04
C LEU A 183 -0.77 -5.20 0.62
N PHE A 184 0.46 -4.75 0.41
CA PHE A 184 1.12 -4.81 -0.89
C PHE A 184 2.46 -5.50 -0.81
N GLU A 185 2.72 -6.35 -1.78
CA GLU A 185 4.07 -6.71 -2.15
C GLU A 185 4.59 -5.71 -3.19
N VAL A 186 5.89 -5.45 -3.18
CA VAL A 186 6.58 -4.76 -4.27
C VAL A 186 7.40 -5.78 -5.05
N ARG A 187 7.06 -5.99 -6.32
CA ARG A 187 7.81 -6.85 -7.24
C ARG A 187 8.16 -6.05 -8.48
N ASP A 188 9.44 -6.02 -8.82
CA ASP A 188 9.95 -5.30 -10.01
C ASP A 188 9.49 -3.82 -10.03
N GLY A 189 9.43 -3.19 -8.85
CA GLY A 189 8.97 -1.80 -8.67
C GLY A 189 7.45 -1.59 -8.76
N LYS A 190 6.67 -2.65 -9.00
CA LYS A 190 5.21 -2.61 -9.11
C LYS A 190 4.54 -3.16 -7.85
N LEU A 191 3.39 -2.59 -7.51
CA LEU A 191 2.59 -3.08 -6.39
C LEU A 191 1.75 -4.29 -6.81
N ARG A 192 1.64 -5.26 -5.92
CA ARG A 192 0.68 -6.37 -6.01
C ARG A 192 -0.09 -6.48 -4.71
N LEU A 193 -1.42 -6.46 -4.78
CA LEU A 193 -2.28 -6.52 -3.61
C LEU A 193 -2.24 -7.93 -3.01
N GLY A 194 -1.86 -8.05 -1.75
CA GLY A 194 -1.90 -9.31 -0.99
C GLY A 194 -3.12 -9.41 -0.07
N GLY A 195 -3.75 -8.29 0.26
CA GLY A 195 -4.92 -8.28 1.14
C GLY A 195 -5.45 -6.89 1.47
N VAL A 196 -6.62 -6.88 2.09
CA VAL A 196 -7.34 -5.70 2.55
C VAL A 196 -7.55 -5.84 4.05
N SER A 197 -7.31 -4.78 4.81
CA SER A 197 -7.54 -4.82 6.26
C SER A 197 -9.03 -4.92 6.60
N LYS A 198 -9.34 -5.36 7.82
CA LYS A 198 -10.74 -5.39 8.30
C LYS A 198 -11.33 -3.98 8.31
N GLU A 199 -10.53 -3.02 8.76
CA GLU A 199 -10.85 -1.61 8.84
C GLU A 199 -11.17 -1.03 7.45
N PHE A 200 -10.39 -1.36 6.41
CA PHE A 200 -10.73 -0.92 5.05
C PHE A 200 -11.98 -1.62 4.50
N TRP A 201 -12.17 -2.90 4.78
CA TRP A 201 -13.36 -3.62 4.32
C TRP A 201 -14.65 -3.19 5.01
N ASP A 202 -14.58 -2.89 6.31
CA ASP A 202 -15.72 -2.38 7.06
C ASP A 202 -16.10 -0.97 6.62
N LEU A 203 -15.12 -0.14 6.22
CA LEU A 203 -15.39 1.13 5.55
C LEU A 203 -16.21 0.93 4.27
N VAL A 204 -15.82 -0.04 3.43
CA VAL A 204 -16.54 -0.36 2.18
C VAL A 204 -17.97 -0.81 2.47
N LYS A 205 -18.17 -1.68 3.47
CA LYS A 205 -19.53 -2.08 3.91
C LYS A 205 -20.35 -0.91 4.44
N PHE A 206 -19.71 -0.01 5.17
CA PHE A 206 -20.36 1.18 5.71
C PHE A 206 -20.80 2.13 4.59
N ILE A 207 -19.98 2.32 3.55
CA ILE A 207 -20.35 3.09 2.35
C ILE A 207 -21.47 2.37 1.58
N ASP A 208 -21.43 1.04 1.51
CA ASP A 208 -22.49 0.28 0.84
C ASP A 208 -23.83 0.45 1.58
N ALA A 209 -23.82 0.31 2.91
CA ALA A 209 -24.98 0.51 3.78
C ALA A 209 -25.58 1.92 3.69
N LEU A 210 -24.74 2.94 3.45
CA LEU A 210 -25.17 4.32 3.24
C LEU A 210 -26.09 4.53 2.02
N GLN A 211 -26.17 3.57 1.09
CA GLN A 211 -27.10 3.62 -0.04
C GLN A 211 -28.53 3.21 0.35
N TYR A 212 -28.70 2.55 1.50
CA TYR A 212 -29.97 1.99 1.98
C TYR A 212 -30.58 2.78 3.15
N ALA A 213 -29.88 3.83 3.60
CA ALA A 213 -30.29 4.71 4.70
C ALA A 213 -30.90 6.00 4.14
#